data_AF-A0A524B9U0-F1
#
_entry.id   AF-A0A524B9U0-F1
#
_cell.length_a   1.000
_cell.length_b   1.000
_cell.length_c   1.000
_cell.angle_alpha   90.00
_cell.angle_beta   90.00
_cell.angle_gamma   90.00
#
_symmetry.space_group_name_H-M   'P 1'
#
loop_
_entity.id
_entity.type
_entity.pdbx_description
1 polymer ?
#
loop_
_entity_poly.entity_id
_entity_poly.type
_entity_poly.pdbx_seq_one_letter_code
_entity_poly.pdbx_strand_id
1 'polypeptide(L)'
;MTKENKLIGGLTLVSLICLVVAYFAPIWWVSLTAPNYPADAFPDGIRIHFHFDGVYNGCKAAGKGTRMANEIIQKDLSHEDERYNPITDANKDHNKGAEGLDCVHEMNTINHYVGMFPIASGAPVEKPLAKFFFGFFGVMLAAFAMTGKKARISVLTAGFTAVAGWMIVDQFVMGKLASHVTYYMAETATFFNEPDKIKVWGDNVMSISKIVIFGLIGVMVVVIAATAMIRSFQLLLALVPALLPVFFVITYAGWLWFFGHNLHPWGAFTVKPFMPTVFGEGKVAQFSTFSYPYWGYGLLMVIFVCMMLALLIRRKQLRDGQAE
;
A
#
# COMPACT_ATOMS: atom_id res chain seq x y z
N MET A 1 14.47 20.66 -29.75
CA MET A 1 14.46 19.50 -28.81
C MET A 1 15.13 18.32 -29.49
N THR A 2 16.26 17.82 -28.95
CA THR A 2 17.02 16.69 -29.55
C THR A 2 16.21 15.38 -29.48
N LYS A 3 16.57 14.39 -30.33
CA LYS A 3 15.94 13.06 -30.33
C LYS A 3 15.98 12.39 -28.94
N GLU A 4 17.10 12.54 -28.25
CA GLU A 4 17.30 12.01 -26.89
C GLU A 4 16.39 12.68 -25.86
N ASN A 5 16.17 14.00 -25.94
CA ASN A 5 15.25 14.70 -25.04
C ASN A 5 13.79 14.29 -25.27
N LYS A 6 13.40 14.00 -26.52
CA LYS A 6 12.08 13.40 -26.84
C LYS A 6 11.94 12.01 -26.21
N LEU A 7 12.99 11.18 -26.29
CA LEU A 7 12.98 9.84 -25.71
C LEU A 7 12.89 9.88 -24.18
N ILE A 8 13.67 10.74 -23.51
CA ILE A 8 13.57 10.95 -22.07
C ILE A 8 12.15 11.38 -21.70
N GLY A 9 11.59 12.39 -22.38
CA GLY A 9 10.22 12.84 -22.13
C GLY A 9 9.17 11.75 -22.31
N GLY A 10 9.29 10.91 -23.35
CA GLY A 10 8.41 9.77 -23.58
C GLY A 10 8.49 8.71 -22.48
N LEU A 11 9.71 8.30 -22.09
CA LEU A 11 9.93 7.34 -21.00
C LEU A 11 9.37 7.87 -19.68
N THR A 12 9.62 9.14 -19.37
CA THR A 12 9.13 9.78 -18.14
C THR A 12 7.60 9.93 -18.14
N LEU A 13 6.98 10.22 -19.30
CA LEU A 13 5.52 10.26 -19.42
C LEU A 13 4.90 8.89 -19.14
N VAL A 14 5.45 7.82 -19.71
CA VAL A 14 5.00 6.45 -19.43
C VAL A 14 5.14 6.14 -17.93
N SER A 15 6.28 6.49 -17.33
CA SER A 15 6.48 6.29 -15.88
C SER A 15 5.51 7.09 -15.02
N LEU A 16 5.16 8.33 -15.40
CA LEU A 16 4.14 9.12 -14.70
C LEU A 16 2.76 8.47 -14.75
N ILE A 17 2.35 7.97 -15.92
CA ILE A 17 1.07 7.26 -16.07
C ILE A 17 1.08 5.99 -15.22
N CYS A 18 2.14 5.18 -15.31
CA CYS A 18 2.29 3.99 -14.48
C CYS A 18 2.28 4.31 -12.98
N LEU A 19 2.91 5.42 -12.55
CA LEU A 19 2.92 5.85 -11.16
C LEU A 19 1.51 6.15 -10.65
N VAL A 20 0.72 6.91 -11.42
CA VAL A 20 -0.66 7.23 -11.05
C VAL A 20 -1.52 5.97 -11.00
N VAL A 21 -1.43 5.11 -12.02
CA VAL A 21 -2.23 3.87 -12.06
C VAL A 21 -1.82 2.90 -10.96
N ALA A 22 -0.52 2.80 -10.64
CA ALA A 22 -0.01 1.90 -9.60
C ALA A 22 -0.53 2.26 -8.20
N TYR A 23 -0.82 3.53 -7.93
CA TYR A 23 -1.40 3.95 -6.64
C TYR A 23 -2.75 3.28 -6.36
N PHE A 24 -3.58 3.14 -7.40
CA PHE A 24 -4.94 2.57 -7.29
C PHE A 24 -4.99 1.08 -7.58
N ALA A 25 -3.90 0.50 -8.11
CA ALA A 25 -3.86 -0.90 -8.48
C ALA A 25 -3.40 -1.79 -7.32
N PRO A 26 -3.95 -3.00 -7.17
CA PRO A 26 -3.42 -4.01 -6.26
C PRO A 26 -1.97 -4.34 -6.60
N ILE A 27 -1.07 -4.16 -5.64
CA ILE A 27 0.38 -4.28 -5.82
C ILE A 27 0.85 -5.70 -5.57
N TRP A 28 0.34 -6.30 -4.51
CA TRP A 28 0.73 -7.62 -4.03
C TRP A 28 -0.50 -8.34 -3.53
N TRP A 29 -0.55 -9.66 -3.68
CA TRP A 29 -1.62 -10.46 -3.11
C TRP A 29 -1.05 -11.53 -2.20
N VAL A 30 -1.79 -11.83 -1.14
CA VAL A 30 -1.52 -12.93 -0.23
C VAL A 30 -2.77 -13.78 -0.12
N SER A 31 -2.59 -15.09 -0.08
CA SER A 31 -3.67 -16.04 0.18
C SER A 31 -3.25 -17.07 1.23
N LEU A 32 -4.19 -17.42 2.10
CA LEU A 32 -4.08 -18.55 3.03
C LEU A 32 -5.05 -19.65 2.63
N THR A 33 -4.59 -20.89 2.67
CA THR A 33 -5.44 -22.08 2.51
C THR A 33 -5.24 -22.99 3.71
N ALA A 34 -6.32 -23.64 4.16
CA ALA A 34 -6.29 -24.61 5.24
C ALA A 34 -7.45 -25.60 5.10
N PRO A 35 -7.38 -26.78 5.74
CA PRO A 35 -8.46 -27.78 5.68
C PRO A 35 -9.83 -27.26 6.10
N ASN A 36 -9.87 -26.28 7.02
CA ASN A 36 -11.10 -25.66 7.51
C ASN A 36 -11.71 -24.63 6.54
N TYR A 37 -10.99 -24.25 5.48
CA TYR A 37 -11.42 -23.30 4.46
C TYR A 37 -11.48 -24.02 3.10
N PRO A 38 -12.60 -24.71 2.81
CA PRO A 38 -12.69 -25.58 1.65
C PRO A 38 -12.73 -24.79 0.34
N ALA A 39 -12.21 -25.38 -0.74
CA ALA A 39 -12.04 -24.70 -2.03
C ALA A 39 -13.36 -24.36 -2.75
N ASP A 40 -14.48 -24.95 -2.35
CA ASP A 40 -15.81 -24.60 -2.85
C ASP A 40 -16.32 -23.26 -2.28
N ALA A 41 -15.88 -22.90 -1.08
CA ALA A 41 -16.12 -21.60 -0.44
C ALA A 41 -15.00 -20.59 -0.77
N PHE A 42 -13.74 -21.02 -0.67
CA PHE A 42 -12.54 -20.20 -0.86
C PHE A 42 -11.68 -20.77 -2.00
N PRO A 43 -12.11 -20.63 -3.28
CA PRO A 43 -11.40 -21.22 -4.42
C PRO A 43 -9.99 -20.68 -4.61
N ASP A 44 -9.80 -19.39 -4.27
CA ASP A 44 -8.50 -18.71 -4.30
C ASP A 44 -7.84 -18.68 -2.89
N GLY A 45 -8.38 -19.43 -1.92
CA GLY A 45 -8.08 -19.30 -0.49
C GLY A 45 -8.59 -17.99 0.11
N ILE A 46 -8.21 -17.69 1.35
CA ILE A 46 -8.48 -16.42 2.03
C ILE A 46 -7.53 -15.38 1.44
N ARG A 47 -7.97 -14.77 0.34
CA ARG A 47 -7.15 -13.85 -0.45
C ARG A 47 -7.38 -12.39 -0.04
N ILE A 48 -6.28 -11.68 0.13
CA ILE A 48 -6.26 -10.23 0.32
C ILE A 48 -5.35 -9.57 -0.71
N HIS A 49 -5.63 -8.30 -1.00
CA HIS A 49 -4.83 -7.45 -1.87
C HIS A 49 -4.22 -6.29 -1.10
N PHE A 50 -2.91 -6.15 -1.19
CA PHE A 50 -2.20 -4.98 -0.70
C PHE A 50 -2.20 -3.88 -1.76
N HIS A 51 -2.63 -2.70 -1.35
CA HIS A 51 -2.53 -1.45 -2.10
C HIS A 51 -1.63 -0.48 -1.33
N PHE A 52 -1.28 0.65 -1.94
CA PHE A 52 -0.45 1.67 -1.29
C PHE A 52 -1.20 2.39 -0.15
N ASP A 53 -2.53 2.41 -0.21
CA ASP A 53 -3.42 3.08 0.73
C ASP A 53 -4.10 2.13 1.72
N GLY A 54 -4.04 0.80 1.52
CA GLY A 54 -4.81 -0.13 2.34
C GLY A 54 -4.63 -1.61 2.01
N VAL A 55 -5.43 -2.42 2.69
CA VAL A 55 -5.58 -3.86 2.46
C VAL A 55 -7.05 -4.10 2.12
N TYR A 56 -7.29 -4.79 1.00
CA TYR A 56 -8.62 -4.96 0.42
C TYR A 56 -8.96 -6.43 0.25
N ASN A 57 -10.27 -6.72 0.24
CA ASN A 57 -10.78 -8.07 0.01
C ASN A 57 -10.39 -8.57 -1.38
N GLY A 58 -9.79 -9.76 -1.44
CA GLY A 58 -9.43 -10.46 -2.69
C GLY A 58 -10.24 -11.71 -2.94
N CYS A 59 -11.19 -12.02 -2.07
CA CYS A 59 -12.09 -13.15 -2.26
C CYS A 59 -13.20 -12.84 -3.24
N LYS A 60 -13.59 -13.88 -3.96
CA LYS A 60 -14.71 -13.86 -4.90
C LYS A 60 -15.87 -14.61 -4.25
N ALA A 61 -17.09 -14.22 -4.58
CA ALA A 61 -18.27 -14.97 -4.18
C ALA A 61 -18.15 -16.44 -4.64
N ALA A 62 -18.63 -17.36 -3.80
CA ALA A 62 -18.67 -18.78 -4.15
C ALA A 62 -19.47 -18.97 -5.45
N GLY A 63 -18.97 -19.83 -6.34
CA GLY A 63 -19.59 -20.08 -7.65
C GLY A 63 -20.99 -20.70 -7.53
N LYS A 64 -21.86 -20.44 -8.52
CA LYS A 64 -23.18 -21.09 -8.59
C LYS A 64 -23.04 -22.62 -8.58
N GLY A 65 -23.73 -23.30 -7.65
CA GLY A 65 -23.73 -24.76 -7.54
C GLY A 65 -22.80 -25.34 -6.47
N THR A 66 -22.09 -24.52 -5.69
CA THR A 66 -21.36 -24.98 -4.51
C THR A 66 -22.28 -25.21 -3.33
N ARG A 67 -21.86 -26.03 -2.36
CA ARG A 67 -22.63 -26.34 -1.15
C ARG A 67 -22.96 -25.07 -0.34
N MET A 68 -22.05 -24.09 -0.40
CA MET A 68 -22.12 -22.79 0.27
C MET A 68 -22.82 -21.70 -0.56
N ALA A 69 -23.28 -21.99 -1.78
CA ALA A 69 -23.95 -20.98 -2.62
C ALA A 69 -25.25 -20.43 -2.02
N ASN A 70 -25.80 -21.14 -1.01
CA ASN A 70 -26.99 -20.75 -0.27
C ASN A 70 -26.69 -20.37 1.21
N GLU A 71 -25.42 -20.31 1.61
CA GLU A 71 -24.99 -19.97 2.98
C GLU A 71 -24.30 -18.61 2.93
N ILE A 72 -25.05 -17.52 3.02
CA ILE A 72 -24.46 -16.18 3.13
C ILE A 72 -24.02 -15.97 4.58
N ILE A 73 -22.71 -16.03 4.83
CA ILE A 73 -22.17 -15.88 6.18
C ILE A 73 -22.23 -14.42 6.66
N GLN A 74 -22.18 -13.43 5.77
CA GLN A 74 -21.87 -12.05 6.21
C GLN A 74 -23.06 -11.09 6.33
N LYS A 75 -24.11 -11.23 5.51
CA LYS A 75 -25.34 -10.42 5.68
C LYS A 75 -26.10 -10.78 6.96
N ASP A 76 -26.07 -12.05 7.35
CA ASP A 76 -26.68 -12.57 8.58
C ASP A 76 -25.96 -12.10 9.87
N LEU A 77 -24.77 -11.49 9.78
CA LEU A 77 -24.07 -10.86 10.90
C LEU A 77 -24.39 -9.37 11.07
N SER A 78 -24.95 -8.71 10.06
CA SER A 78 -25.34 -7.30 10.17
C SER A 78 -26.64 -7.19 10.97
N HIS A 79 -26.75 -6.20 11.86
CA HIS A 79 -27.98 -5.93 12.62
C HIS A 79 -29.00 -5.10 11.82
N GLU A 80 -28.72 -4.82 10.55
CA GLU A 80 -29.52 -3.93 9.71
C GLU A 80 -30.55 -4.69 8.87
N ASP A 81 -30.30 -5.97 8.57
CA ASP A 81 -31.17 -6.83 7.77
C ASP A 81 -31.90 -7.88 8.66
N GLU A 82 -33.16 -8.20 8.34
CA GLU A 82 -33.88 -9.30 9.00
C GLU A 82 -33.21 -10.64 8.66
N ARG A 83 -32.87 -11.42 9.69
CA ARG A 83 -32.25 -12.75 9.55
C ARG A 83 -33.11 -13.66 8.68
N TYR A 84 -32.52 -14.26 7.65
CA TYR A 84 -33.23 -15.13 6.72
C TYR A 84 -33.87 -16.33 7.42
N ASN A 85 -35.18 -16.53 7.21
CA ASN A 85 -35.88 -17.71 7.72
C ASN A 85 -36.20 -18.69 6.57
N PRO A 86 -35.59 -19.88 6.56
CA PRO A 86 -35.71 -20.84 5.46
C PRO A 86 -37.12 -21.39 5.25
N ILE A 87 -38.04 -21.20 6.20
CA ILE A 87 -39.44 -21.66 6.10
C ILE A 87 -40.33 -20.54 5.54
N THR A 88 -40.13 -19.29 5.96
CA THR A 88 -41.00 -18.17 5.57
C THR A 88 -40.50 -17.40 4.34
N ASP A 89 -39.20 -17.49 4.03
CA ASP A 89 -38.55 -16.73 2.97
C ASP A 89 -38.12 -17.59 1.78
N ALA A 90 -38.66 -18.81 1.63
CA ALA A 90 -38.28 -19.79 0.61
C ALA A 90 -38.36 -19.28 -0.86
N ASN A 91 -39.16 -18.24 -1.11
CA ASN A 91 -39.32 -17.62 -2.44
C ASN A 91 -38.58 -16.27 -2.59
N LYS A 92 -37.87 -15.80 -1.55
CA LYS A 92 -37.05 -14.59 -1.61
C LYS A 92 -35.64 -14.97 -2.07
N ASP A 93 -35.11 -14.21 -3.03
CA ASP A 93 -33.69 -14.28 -3.37
C ASP A 93 -32.86 -13.60 -2.26
N HIS A 94 -32.53 -14.37 -1.23
CA HIS A 94 -31.72 -13.95 -0.08
C HIS A 94 -30.31 -13.46 -0.49
N ASN A 95 -29.82 -13.88 -1.66
CA ASN A 95 -28.51 -13.55 -2.21
C ASN A 95 -28.49 -12.23 -3.00
N LYS A 96 -29.63 -11.55 -3.16
CA LYS A 96 -29.69 -10.33 -3.97
C LYS A 96 -28.87 -9.21 -3.31
N GLY A 97 -27.70 -8.93 -3.88
CA GLY A 97 -26.76 -7.92 -3.36
C GLY A 97 -25.96 -8.38 -2.14
N ALA A 98 -25.74 -9.68 -1.96
CA ALA A 98 -24.80 -10.18 -0.96
C ALA A 98 -23.37 -9.78 -1.33
N GLU A 99 -22.67 -9.12 -0.41
CA GLU A 99 -21.23 -8.85 -0.56
C GLU A 99 -20.47 -10.19 -0.47
N GLY A 100 -19.44 -10.38 -1.30
CA GLY A 100 -18.62 -11.60 -1.26
C GLY A 100 -17.90 -11.75 0.08
N LEU A 101 -17.54 -12.99 0.44
CA LEU A 101 -16.80 -13.34 1.66
C LEU A 101 -15.71 -12.29 1.96
N ASP A 102 -15.76 -11.66 3.13
CA ASP A 102 -14.73 -10.72 3.57
C ASP A 102 -13.51 -11.45 4.09
N CYS A 103 -12.57 -11.67 3.17
CA CYS A 103 -11.31 -12.32 3.51
C CYS A 103 -10.35 -11.43 4.29
N VAL A 104 -10.61 -10.12 4.42
CA VAL A 104 -9.85 -9.28 5.36
C VAL A 104 -10.29 -9.63 6.78
N HIS A 105 -11.60 -9.77 7.02
CA HIS A 105 -12.12 -10.24 8.31
C HIS A 105 -11.58 -11.64 8.67
N GLU A 106 -11.69 -12.62 7.76
CA GLU A 106 -11.19 -13.98 8.02
C GLU A 106 -9.68 -14.03 8.27
N MET A 107 -8.89 -13.26 7.50
CA MET A 107 -7.45 -13.11 7.73
C MET A 107 -7.17 -12.53 9.11
N ASN A 108 -7.90 -11.50 9.52
CA ASN A 108 -7.74 -10.88 10.83
C ASN A 108 -8.14 -11.82 11.98
N THR A 109 -9.18 -12.62 11.78
CA THR A 109 -9.58 -13.67 12.70
C THR A 109 -8.44 -14.66 12.88
N ILE A 110 -7.87 -15.21 11.79
CA ILE A 110 -6.70 -16.11 11.87
C ILE A 110 -5.51 -15.45 12.55
N ASN A 111 -5.20 -14.19 12.19
CA ASN A 111 -4.13 -13.43 12.81
C ASN A 111 -4.31 -13.36 14.33
N HIS A 112 -5.52 -13.03 14.80
CA HIS A 112 -5.83 -13.02 16.22
C HIS A 112 -5.57 -14.37 16.90
N TYR A 113 -5.98 -15.49 16.28
CA TYR A 113 -5.75 -16.84 16.83
C TYR A 113 -4.26 -17.15 17.05
N VAL A 114 -3.36 -16.62 16.21
CA VAL A 114 -1.90 -16.81 16.35
C VAL A 114 -1.20 -15.66 17.09
N GLY A 115 -1.95 -14.70 17.63
CA GLY A 115 -1.41 -13.55 18.35
C GLY A 115 -0.98 -12.37 17.46
N MET A 116 -1.22 -12.40 16.15
CA MET A 116 -0.95 -11.26 15.28
C MET A 116 -2.06 -10.21 15.39
N PHE A 117 -1.68 -8.93 15.36
CA PHE A 117 -2.63 -7.82 15.30
C PHE A 117 -3.37 -7.77 13.94
N PRO A 118 -4.52 -7.07 13.86
CA PRO A 118 -5.22 -6.86 12.60
C PRO A 118 -4.31 -6.28 11.53
N ILE A 119 -4.46 -6.75 10.29
CA ILE A 119 -3.57 -6.41 9.18
C ILE A 119 -3.62 -4.92 8.83
N ALA A 120 -4.74 -4.26 9.15
CA ALA A 120 -4.91 -2.82 9.03
C ALA A 120 -4.01 -2.00 9.98
N SER A 121 -3.45 -2.61 11.04
CA SER A 121 -2.49 -1.96 11.94
C SER A 121 -1.08 -1.80 11.33
N GLY A 122 -0.76 -2.52 10.25
CA GLY A 122 0.55 -2.45 9.60
C GLY A 122 0.72 -1.17 8.79
N ALA A 123 1.95 -0.66 8.68
CA ALA A 123 2.25 0.57 7.92
C ALA A 123 1.38 1.78 8.32
N PRO A 124 1.25 2.11 9.62
CA PRO A 124 0.32 3.13 10.11
C PRO A 124 0.74 4.55 9.71
N VAL A 125 1.97 4.76 9.24
CA VAL A 125 2.44 6.06 8.75
C VAL A 125 2.46 6.10 7.23
N GLU A 126 2.90 5.01 6.60
CA GLU A 126 3.13 4.96 5.15
C GLU A 126 1.82 4.94 4.37
N LYS A 127 0.82 4.15 4.79
CA LYS A 127 -0.47 4.06 4.09
C LYS A 127 -1.21 5.41 3.99
N PRO A 128 -1.47 6.15 5.09
CA PRO A 128 -2.20 7.42 5.00
C PRO A 128 -1.41 8.50 4.26
N LEU A 129 -0.07 8.41 4.27
CA LEU A 129 0.80 9.38 3.60
C LEU A 129 1.20 8.99 2.17
N ALA A 130 0.86 7.77 1.73
CA ALA A 130 1.29 7.23 0.44
C ALA A 130 0.96 8.17 -0.74
N LYS A 131 -0.23 8.76 -0.75
CA LYS A 131 -0.65 9.72 -1.79
C LYS A 131 0.30 10.94 -1.91
N PHE A 132 0.88 11.40 -0.81
CA PHE A 132 1.84 12.51 -0.81
C PHE A 132 3.22 12.06 -1.29
N PHE A 133 3.64 10.84 -0.95
CA PHE A 133 4.86 10.25 -1.53
C PHE A 133 4.74 10.08 -3.04
N PHE A 134 3.59 9.63 -3.53
CA PHE A 134 3.30 9.55 -4.96
C PHE A 134 3.28 10.93 -5.63
N GLY A 135 2.68 11.93 -4.99
CA GLY A 135 2.76 13.33 -5.45
C GLY A 135 4.20 13.83 -5.51
N PHE A 136 5.01 13.55 -4.48
CA PHE A 136 6.43 13.88 -4.43
C PHE A 136 7.22 13.23 -5.57
N PHE A 137 7.08 11.92 -5.79
CA PHE A 137 7.73 11.23 -6.91
C PHE A 137 7.25 11.72 -8.27
N GLY A 138 5.96 12.02 -8.41
CA GLY A 138 5.40 12.59 -9.63
C GLY A 138 6.02 13.94 -9.98
N VAL A 139 6.21 14.82 -8.99
CA VAL A 139 6.89 16.12 -9.18
C VAL A 139 8.36 15.92 -9.55
N MET A 140 9.07 14.96 -8.94
CA MET A 140 10.45 14.63 -9.31
C MET A 140 10.56 14.16 -10.76
N LEU A 141 9.67 13.27 -11.20
CA LEU A 141 9.62 12.80 -12.57
C LEU A 141 9.30 13.94 -13.55
N ALA A 142 8.30 14.78 -13.26
CA ALA A 142 7.96 15.93 -14.07
C ALA A 142 9.14 16.90 -14.22
N ALA A 143 9.87 17.15 -13.12
CA ALA A 143 11.07 17.98 -13.14
C ALA A 143 12.22 17.34 -13.95
N PHE A 144 12.42 16.02 -13.85
CA PHE A 144 13.44 15.30 -14.60
C PHE A 144 13.24 15.38 -16.14
N ALA A 145 11.98 15.42 -16.58
CA ALA A 145 11.64 15.62 -17.98
C ALA A 145 12.09 17.00 -18.51
N MET A 146 12.27 17.99 -17.63
CA MET A 146 12.67 19.35 -18.03
C MET A 146 14.14 19.43 -18.43
N THR A 147 14.40 20.01 -19.60
CA THR A 147 15.76 20.17 -20.14
C THR A 147 16.49 21.39 -19.60
N GLY A 148 15.77 22.48 -19.32
CA GLY A 148 16.36 23.73 -18.84
C GLY A 148 16.35 23.81 -17.31
N LYS A 149 17.44 24.31 -16.73
CA LYS A 149 17.59 24.43 -15.26
C LYS A 149 16.46 25.26 -14.62
N LYS A 150 16.12 26.41 -15.21
CA LYS A 150 15.07 27.30 -14.69
C LYS A 150 13.71 26.58 -14.67
N ALA A 151 13.31 25.96 -15.77
CA ALA A 151 12.06 25.21 -15.87
C ALA A 151 12.00 24.06 -14.86
N ARG A 152 13.10 23.30 -14.71
CA ARG A 152 13.21 22.22 -13.72
C ARG A 152 12.97 22.71 -12.30
N ILE A 153 13.63 23.79 -11.90
CA ILE A 153 13.48 24.38 -10.56
C ILE A 153 12.07 24.94 -10.37
N SER A 154 11.49 25.60 -11.38
CA SER A 154 10.11 26.10 -11.32
C SER A 154 9.10 24.96 -11.13
N VAL A 155 9.25 23.85 -11.86
CA VAL A 155 8.39 22.67 -11.72
C VAL A 155 8.52 22.04 -10.33
N LEU A 156 9.75 21.87 -9.83
CA LEU A 156 9.97 21.36 -8.46
C LEU A 156 9.32 22.28 -7.42
N THR A 157 9.55 23.58 -7.53
CA THR A 157 9.06 24.56 -6.55
C THR A 157 7.54 24.60 -6.53
N ALA A 158 6.90 24.73 -7.70
CA ALA A 158 5.44 24.76 -7.81
C ALA A 158 4.82 23.42 -7.37
N GLY A 159 5.37 22.30 -7.84
CA GLY A 159 4.88 20.96 -7.52
C GLY A 159 5.01 20.62 -6.04
N PHE A 160 6.17 20.83 -5.43
CA PHE A 160 6.37 20.57 -4.00
C PHE A 160 5.58 21.53 -3.12
N THR A 161 5.43 22.80 -3.52
CA THR A 161 4.54 23.72 -2.78
C THR A 161 3.10 23.22 -2.80
N ALA A 162 2.61 22.72 -3.95
CA ALA A 162 1.28 22.14 -4.05
C ALA A 162 1.13 20.86 -3.21
N VAL A 163 2.10 19.94 -3.26
CA VAL A 163 2.07 18.70 -2.46
C VAL A 163 2.16 19.02 -0.96
N ALA A 164 3.04 19.92 -0.54
CA ALA A 164 3.17 20.34 0.85
C ALA A 164 1.89 21.02 1.35
N GLY A 165 1.32 21.94 0.57
CA GLY A 165 0.05 22.58 0.88
C GLY A 165 -1.10 21.58 1.02
N TRP A 166 -1.22 20.66 0.06
CA TRP A 166 -2.22 19.59 0.11
C TRP A 166 -2.03 18.70 1.34
N MET A 167 -0.80 18.32 1.66
CA MET A 167 -0.47 17.50 2.83
C MET A 167 -0.83 18.18 4.15
N ILE A 168 -0.50 19.47 4.32
CA ILE A 168 -0.85 20.20 5.53
C ILE A 168 -2.37 20.35 5.69
N VAL A 169 -3.07 20.70 4.60
CA VAL A 169 -4.54 20.84 4.63
C VAL A 169 -5.21 19.51 4.93
N ASP A 170 -4.86 18.43 4.23
CA ASP A 170 -5.48 17.12 4.41
C ASP A 170 -5.20 16.53 5.80
N GLN A 171 -3.98 16.67 6.32
CA GLN A 171 -3.60 16.02 7.59
C GLN A 171 -4.05 16.82 8.81
N PHE A 172 -3.92 18.16 8.80
CA PHE A 172 -4.18 18.99 9.97
C PHE A 172 -5.49 19.78 9.89
N VAL A 173 -5.78 20.41 8.75
CA VAL A 173 -7.00 21.24 8.61
C VAL A 173 -8.25 20.36 8.51
N MET A 174 -8.18 19.27 7.74
CA MET A 174 -9.27 18.29 7.63
C MET A 174 -9.24 17.23 8.74
N GLY A 175 -8.27 17.28 9.66
CA GLY A 175 -8.18 16.37 10.80
C GLY A 175 -7.96 14.89 10.48
N LYS A 176 -7.51 14.55 9.26
CA LYS A 176 -7.35 13.13 8.85
C LYS A 176 -6.27 12.41 9.64
N LEU A 177 -5.22 13.09 10.08
CA LEU A 177 -4.20 12.46 10.93
C LEU A 177 -4.79 12.02 12.28
N ALA A 178 -5.57 12.89 12.92
CA ALA A 178 -6.22 12.56 14.19
C ALA A 178 -7.26 11.44 14.03
N SER A 179 -8.04 11.49 12.95
CA SER A 179 -9.02 10.47 12.61
C SER A 179 -8.34 9.11 12.37
N HIS A 180 -7.23 9.10 11.64
CA HIS A 180 -6.44 7.90 11.37
C HIS A 180 -5.82 7.30 12.64
N VAL A 181 -5.28 8.13 13.54
CA VAL A 181 -4.75 7.64 14.83
C VAL A 181 -5.86 7.00 15.67
N THR A 182 -7.04 7.61 15.68
CA THR A 182 -8.20 7.05 16.39
C THR A 182 -8.62 5.71 15.79
N TYR A 183 -8.70 5.62 14.46
CA TYR A 183 -8.99 4.39 13.74
C TYR A 183 -7.93 3.31 14.01
N TYR A 184 -6.65 3.65 13.94
CA TYR A 184 -5.54 2.74 14.22
C TYR A 184 -5.63 2.16 15.65
N MET A 185 -5.93 3.00 16.64
CA MET A 185 -6.10 2.56 18.03
C MET A 185 -7.31 1.63 18.18
N ALA A 186 -8.45 1.97 17.56
CA ALA A 186 -9.65 1.15 17.58
C ALA A 186 -9.40 -0.23 16.95
N GLU A 187 -8.81 -0.25 15.75
CA GLU A 187 -8.44 -1.49 15.05
C GLU A 187 -7.46 -2.34 15.86
N THR A 188 -6.45 -1.73 16.47
CA THR A 188 -5.47 -2.47 17.28
C THR A 188 -6.14 -3.09 18.52
N ALA A 189 -7.16 -2.41 19.07
CA ALA A 189 -7.91 -2.87 20.23
C ALA A 189 -8.95 -3.96 19.92
N THR A 190 -9.29 -4.20 18.64
CA THR A 190 -10.39 -5.10 18.22
C THR A 190 -10.31 -6.47 18.88
N PHE A 191 -9.10 -7.04 18.96
CA PHE A 191 -8.89 -8.35 19.56
C PHE A 191 -8.02 -8.34 20.83
N PHE A 192 -7.15 -7.35 20.98
CA PHE A 192 -6.23 -7.23 22.11
C PHE A 192 -6.43 -5.89 22.80
N ASN A 193 -7.36 -5.82 23.75
CA ASN A 193 -7.73 -4.56 24.40
C ASN A 193 -6.77 -4.21 25.54
N GLU A 194 -5.62 -3.64 25.21
CA GLU A 194 -4.61 -3.11 26.13
C GLU A 194 -4.56 -1.56 26.06
N PRO A 195 -5.49 -0.83 26.72
CA PRO A 195 -5.72 0.59 26.44
C PRO A 195 -4.49 1.47 26.69
N ASP A 196 -3.73 1.23 27.76
CA ASP A 196 -2.54 2.03 28.09
C ASP A 196 -1.43 1.88 27.03
N LYS A 197 -1.21 0.65 26.56
CA LYS A 197 -0.21 0.34 25.53
C LYS A 197 -0.64 0.88 24.16
N ILE A 198 -1.90 0.70 23.81
CA ILE A 198 -2.48 1.19 22.55
C ILE A 198 -2.44 2.72 22.51
N LYS A 199 -2.68 3.39 23.64
CA LYS A 199 -2.53 4.84 23.73
C LYS A 199 -1.09 5.28 23.41
N VAL A 200 -0.09 4.62 23.99
CA VAL A 200 1.33 4.91 23.67
C VAL A 200 1.61 4.70 22.19
N TRP A 201 1.07 3.65 21.58
CA TRP A 201 1.23 3.41 20.14
C TRP A 201 0.54 4.48 19.29
N GLY A 202 -0.67 4.89 19.64
CA GLY A 202 -1.36 6.01 19.00
C GLY A 202 -0.58 7.32 19.09
N ASP A 203 -0.04 7.64 20.28
CA ASP A 203 0.82 8.81 20.51
C ASP A 203 2.11 8.75 19.66
N ASN A 204 2.69 7.55 19.51
CA ASN A 204 3.84 7.32 18.63
C ASN A 204 3.47 7.49 17.15
N VAL A 205 2.37 6.91 16.67
CA VAL A 205 1.91 7.09 15.28
C VAL A 205 1.66 8.56 14.98
N MET A 206 1.00 9.29 15.89
CA MET A 206 0.79 10.74 15.78
C MET A 206 2.12 11.50 15.66
N SER A 207 3.08 11.21 16.56
CA SER A 207 4.36 11.91 16.62
C SER A 207 5.25 11.60 15.42
N ILE A 208 5.39 10.32 15.06
CA ILE A 208 6.17 9.88 13.91
C ILE A 208 5.56 10.41 12.62
N SER A 209 4.23 10.40 12.46
CA SER A 209 3.59 10.97 11.27
C SER A 209 3.90 12.45 11.11
N LYS A 210 3.88 13.24 12.20
CA LYS A 210 4.32 14.65 12.17
C LYS A 210 5.78 14.79 11.74
N ILE A 211 6.67 13.98 12.30
CA ILE A 211 8.10 13.97 11.93
C ILE A 211 8.25 13.66 10.44
N VAL A 212 7.54 12.68 9.91
CA VAL A 212 7.58 12.31 8.49
C VAL A 212 7.01 13.42 7.61
N ILE A 213 5.89 14.05 8.00
CA ILE A 213 5.29 15.17 7.25
C ILE A 213 6.25 16.36 7.17
N PHE A 214 6.76 16.85 8.30
CA PHE A 214 7.67 18.00 8.31
C PHE A 214 9.05 17.66 7.75
N GLY A 215 9.51 16.43 7.98
CA GLY A 215 10.73 15.89 7.38
C GLY A 215 10.64 15.84 5.86
N LEU A 216 9.50 15.39 5.30
CA LEU A 216 9.26 15.37 3.86
C LEU A 216 9.28 16.78 3.26
N ILE A 217 8.69 17.78 3.95
CA ILE A 217 8.77 19.19 3.53
C ILE A 217 10.23 19.68 3.54
N GLY A 218 11.00 19.34 4.58
CA GLY A 218 12.43 19.62 4.61
C GLY A 218 13.19 18.98 3.44
N VAL A 219 12.90 17.72 3.13
CA VAL A 219 13.48 17.00 1.98
C VAL A 219 13.11 17.68 0.66
N MET A 220 11.87 18.16 0.50
CA MET A 220 11.47 18.92 -0.70
C MET A 220 12.32 20.17 -0.91
N VAL A 221 12.57 20.94 0.16
CA VAL A 221 13.45 22.12 0.11
C VAL A 221 14.88 21.74 -0.27
N VAL A 222 15.41 20.67 0.34
CA VAL A 222 16.75 20.14 0.02
C VAL A 222 16.83 19.70 -1.44
N VAL A 223 15.82 19.01 -1.97
CA VAL A 223 15.78 18.57 -3.37
C VAL A 223 15.77 19.77 -4.33
N ILE A 224 15.01 20.83 -4.03
CA ILE A 224 15.01 22.07 -4.82
C ILE A 224 16.41 22.72 -4.81
N ALA A 225 16.96 22.93 -3.61
CA ALA A 225 18.27 23.57 -3.44
C ALA A 225 19.39 22.77 -4.10
N ALA A 226 19.44 21.45 -3.88
CA ALA A 226 20.44 20.57 -4.46
C ALA A 226 20.32 20.51 -5.99
N THR A 227 19.11 20.51 -6.55
CA THR A 227 18.90 20.60 -8.01
C THR A 227 19.38 21.94 -8.57
N ALA A 228 19.25 23.03 -7.80
CA ALA A 228 19.73 24.34 -8.19
C ALA A 228 21.26 24.49 -8.10
N MET A 229 21.91 23.81 -7.15
CA MET A 229 23.33 23.95 -6.87
C MET A 229 24.20 22.91 -7.58
N ILE A 230 23.69 21.69 -7.80
CA ILE A 230 24.47 20.53 -8.25
C ILE A 230 23.88 19.98 -9.55
N ARG A 231 24.60 20.15 -10.66
CA ARG A 231 24.16 19.73 -12.01
C ARG A 231 23.83 18.25 -12.11
N SER A 232 24.62 17.37 -11.48
CA SER A 232 24.41 15.92 -11.50
C SER A 232 23.23 15.45 -10.63
N PHE A 233 22.74 16.29 -9.71
CA PHE A 233 21.63 15.94 -8.81
C PHE A 233 20.33 15.67 -9.56
N GLN A 234 20.17 16.20 -10.77
CA GLN A 234 19.02 15.87 -11.63
C GLN A 234 18.88 14.37 -11.90
N LEU A 235 19.96 13.57 -11.84
CA LEU A 235 19.87 12.12 -12.00
C LEU A 235 19.14 11.46 -10.82
N LEU A 236 19.21 12.03 -9.61
CA LEU A 236 18.47 11.54 -8.45
C LEU A 236 16.96 11.75 -8.59
N LEU A 237 16.53 12.76 -9.36
CA LEU A 237 15.12 12.99 -9.67
C LEU A 237 14.49 11.81 -10.44
N ALA A 238 15.31 11.08 -11.21
CA ALA A 238 14.91 9.85 -11.85
C ALA A 238 15.17 8.61 -10.99
N LEU A 239 16.33 8.54 -10.34
CA LEU A 239 16.76 7.34 -9.60
C LEU A 239 15.83 7.01 -8.43
N VAL A 240 15.44 8.02 -7.65
CA VAL A 240 14.64 7.78 -6.45
C VAL A 240 13.26 7.20 -6.81
N PRO A 241 12.47 7.79 -7.74
CA PRO A 241 11.24 7.14 -8.22
C PRO A 241 11.48 5.80 -8.89
N ALA A 242 12.61 5.61 -9.60
CA ALA A 242 12.92 4.33 -10.23
C ALA A 242 13.05 3.19 -9.20
N LEU A 243 13.50 3.49 -7.99
CA LEU A 243 13.71 2.51 -6.91
C LEU A 243 12.44 2.20 -6.09
N LEU A 244 11.27 2.74 -6.47
CA LEU A 244 9.98 2.39 -5.87
C LEU A 244 9.71 0.89 -5.66
N PRO A 245 9.97 -0.03 -6.63
CA PRO A 245 9.75 -1.46 -6.38
C PRO A 245 10.64 -2.01 -5.26
N VAL A 246 11.86 -1.49 -5.11
CA VAL A 246 12.78 -1.89 -4.04
C VAL A 246 12.29 -1.38 -2.69
N PHE A 247 11.91 -0.10 -2.62
CA PHE A 247 11.35 0.48 -1.39
C PHE A 247 10.10 -0.26 -0.94
N PHE A 248 9.21 -0.59 -1.88
CA PHE A 248 8.01 -1.38 -1.59
C PHE A 248 8.36 -2.73 -0.96
N VAL A 249 9.24 -3.53 -1.56
CA VAL A 249 9.59 -4.87 -1.04
C VAL A 249 10.25 -4.77 0.34
N ILE A 250 11.12 -3.78 0.56
CA ILE A 250 11.76 -3.56 1.87
C ILE A 250 10.70 -3.24 2.93
N THR A 251 9.83 -2.27 2.67
CA THR A 251 8.78 -1.87 3.61
C THR A 251 7.79 -3.01 3.86
N TYR A 252 7.35 -3.70 2.81
CA TYR A 252 6.46 -4.85 2.89
C TYR A 252 7.07 -5.97 3.75
N ALA A 253 8.31 -6.38 3.45
CA ALA A 253 9.01 -7.41 4.22
C ALA A 253 9.23 -6.97 5.69
N GLY A 254 9.59 -5.71 5.92
CA GLY A 254 9.76 -5.17 7.28
C GLY A 254 8.50 -5.26 8.12
N TRP A 255 7.34 -4.94 7.54
CA TRP A 255 6.06 -5.08 8.23
C TRP A 255 5.66 -6.54 8.46
N LEU A 256 5.86 -7.43 7.48
CA LEU A 256 5.65 -8.86 7.69
C LEU A 256 6.51 -9.41 8.83
N TRP A 257 7.79 -9.04 8.86
CA TRP A 257 8.70 -9.40 9.93
C TRP A 257 8.18 -8.91 11.28
N PHE A 258 7.77 -7.64 11.36
CA PHE A 258 7.22 -7.04 12.56
C PHE A 258 6.02 -7.85 13.09
N PHE A 259 5.05 -8.17 12.24
CA PHE A 259 3.89 -8.96 12.64
C PHE A 259 4.26 -10.35 13.14
N GLY A 260 5.19 -11.04 12.47
CA GLY A 260 5.59 -12.39 12.86
C GLY A 260 6.51 -12.47 14.08
N HIS A 261 7.09 -11.34 14.52
CA HIS A 261 7.99 -11.27 15.69
C HIS A 261 7.41 -10.51 16.89
N ASN A 262 6.30 -9.80 16.71
CA ASN A 262 5.60 -9.07 17.78
C ASN A 262 4.23 -9.70 18.06
N LEU A 263 4.24 -11.02 18.27
CA LEU A 263 3.05 -11.80 18.56
C LEU A 263 2.56 -11.54 19.98
N HIS A 264 1.26 -11.37 20.13
CA HIS A 264 0.59 -11.20 21.40
C HIS A 264 0.49 -12.54 22.17
N PRO A 265 0.77 -12.57 23.48
CA PRO A 265 0.69 -13.79 24.29
C PRO A 265 -0.74 -14.32 24.50
N TRP A 266 -1.77 -13.60 24.05
CA TRP A 266 -3.18 -13.98 24.18
C TRP A 266 -3.75 -14.63 22.91
N GLY A 267 -2.91 -14.93 21.91
CA GLY A 267 -3.33 -15.79 20.82
C GLY A 267 -3.77 -17.16 21.34
N ALA A 268 -4.84 -17.72 20.78
CA ALA A 268 -5.32 -19.05 21.14
C ALA A 268 -4.29 -20.16 20.85
N PHE A 269 -3.41 -19.95 19.87
CA PHE A 269 -2.30 -20.83 19.54
C PHE A 269 -0.97 -20.09 19.69
N THR A 270 -0.10 -20.62 20.54
CA THR A 270 1.27 -20.12 20.67
C THR A 270 2.12 -20.64 19.52
N VAL A 271 2.47 -19.76 18.58
CA VAL A 271 3.44 -20.05 17.52
C VAL A 271 4.78 -19.38 17.85
N LYS A 272 5.88 -20.00 17.42
CA LYS A 272 7.20 -19.37 17.53
C LYS A 272 7.25 -18.15 16.60
N PRO A 273 8.03 -17.11 16.95
CA PRO A 273 8.31 -16.01 16.03
C PRO A 273 8.74 -16.54 14.67
N PHE A 274 8.17 -15.98 13.61
CA PHE A 274 8.38 -16.44 12.25
C PHE A 274 8.35 -15.27 11.27
N MET A 275 8.79 -15.51 10.05
CA MET A 275 8.66 -14.56 8.95
C MET A 275 7.47 -14.99 8.07
N PRO A 276 6.37 -14.22 8.00
CA PRO A 276 5.35 -14.47 7.00
C PRO A 276 5.95 -14.46 5.59
N THR A 277 5.43 -15.30 4.70
CA THR A 277 5.99 -15.49 3.37
C THR A 277 5.99 -14.19 2.56
N VAL A 278 7.19 -13.66 2.31
CA VAL A 278 7.37 -12.44 1.50
C VAL A 278 7.06 -12.72 0.03
N PHE A 279 7.57 -13.84 -0.50
CA PHE A 279 7.39 -14.22 -1.89
C PHE A 279 7.40 -15.75 -2.03
N GLY A 280 6.50 -16.27 -2.86
CA GLY A 280 6.38 -17.69 -3.15
C GLY A 280 5.38 -18.41 -2.24
N GLU A 281 5.67 -19.67 -1.99
CA GLU A 281 4.86 -20.56 -1.16
C GLU A 281 5.54 -20.77 0.19
N GLY A 282 4.73 -20.86 1.24
CA GLY A 282 5.20 -21.16 2.57
C GLY A 282 4.12 -21.83 3.40
N LYS A 283 4.46 -22.13 4.66
CA LYS A 283 3.54 -22.79 5.58
C LYS A 283 3.71 -22.23 6.98
N VAL A 284 2.58 -21.92 7.61
CA VAL A 284 2.51 -21.46 9.00
C VAL A 284 1.47 -22.31 9.71
N ALA A 285 1.92 -23.16 10.64
CA ALA A 285 1.08 -24.19 11.25
C ALA A 285 0.37 -25.06 10.20
N GLN A 286 -0.96 -25.06 10.18
CA GLN A 286 -1.78 -25.81 9.20
C GLN A 286 -2.16 -25.00 7.96
N PHE A 287 -1.74 -23.73 7.89
CA PHE A 287 -2.03 -22.84 6.76
C PHE A 287 -0.91 -22.90 5.73
N SER A 288 -1.26 -23.16 4.47
CA SER A 288 -0.36 -22.91 3.34
C SER A 288 -0.56 -21.48 2.88
N THR A 289 0.55 -20.75 2.71
CA THR A 289 0.57 -19.32 2.41
C THR A 289 1.13 -19.09 1.02
N PHE A 290 0.46 -18.26 0.22
CA PHE A 290 0.90 -17.88 -1.12
C PHE A 290 1.05 -16.36 -1.17
N SER A 291 2.17 -15.87 -1.69
CA SER A 291 2.49 -14.43 -1.69
C SER A 291 3.20 -14.05 -2.97
N TYR A 292 2.56 -13.23 -3.81
CA TYR A 292 3.10 -12.91 -5.13
C TYR A 292 2.81 -11.46 -5.56
N PRO A 293 3.68 -10.88 -6.41
CA PRO A 293 3.42 -9.60 -7.04
C PRO A 293 2.17 -9.64 -7.91
N TYR A 294 1.55 -8.48 -8.07
CA TYR A 294 0.37 -8.29 -8.90
C TYR A 294 0.54 -7.08 -9.84
N TRP A 295 -0.54 -6.62 -10.45
CA TRP A 295 -0.50 -5.58 -11.50
C TRP A 295 0.20 -4.29 -11.05
N GLY A 296 -0.06 -3.82 -9.83
CA GLY A 296 0.58 -2.64 -9.27
C GLY A 296 2.10 -2.79 -9.20
N TYR A 297 2.61 -3.94 -8.75
CA TYR A 297 4.06 -4.20 -8.73
C TYR A 297 4.65 -4.29 -10.15
N GLY A 298 3.92 -4.88 -11.10
CA GLY A 298 4.29 -4.86 -12.51
C GLY A 298 4.47 -3.45 -13.06
N LEU A 299 3.58 -2.51 -12.70
CA LEU A 299 3.71 -1.10 -13.06
C LEU A 299 4.95 -0.45 -12.42
N LEU A 300 5.30 -0.79 -11.16
CA LEU A 300 6.55 -0.32 -10.54
C LEU A 300 7.79 -0.81 -11.30
N MET A 301 7.77 -2.04 -11.80
CA MET A 301 8.86 -2.57 -12.62
C MET A 301 8.98 -1.85 -13.97
N VAL A 302 7.86 -1.46 -14.58
CA VAL A 302 7.86 -0.62 -15.79
C VAL A 302 8.48 0.75 -15.49
N ILE A 303 8.12 1.38 -14.37
CA ILE A 303 8.74 2.64 -13.92
C ILE A 303 10.25 2.47 -13.76
N PHE A 304 10.71 1.42 -13.09
CA PHE A 304 12.13 1.14 -12.90
C PHE A 304 12.86 1.06 -14.25
N VAL A 305 12.37 0.24 -15.18
CA VAL A 305 13.02 0.06 -16.49
C VAL A 305 13.04 1.37 -17.29
N CYS A 306 11.90 2.05 -17.42
CA CYS A 306 11.79 3.30 -18.16
C CYS A 306 12.71 4.39 -17.58
N MET A 307 12.73 4.55 -16.26
CA MET A 307 13.51 5.59 -15.61
C MET A 307 15.01 5.27 -15.56
N MET A 308 15.40 4.00 -15.45
CA MET A 308 16.81 3.61 -15.56
C MET A 308 17.36 3.89 -16.96
N LEU A 309 16.59 3.60 -18.01
CA LEU A 309 16.97 3.95 -19.39
C LEU A 309 17.07 5.47 -19.56
N ALA A 310 16.07 6.22 -19.10
CA ALA A 310 16.07 7.69 -19.19
C ALA A 310 17.23 8.32 -18.40
N LEU A 311 17.56 7.77 -17.23
CA LEU A 311 18.69 8.18 -16.40
C LEU A 311 20.02 7.94 -17.12
N LEU A 312 20.22 6.78 -17.75
CA LEU A 312 21.45 6.49 -18.50
C LEU A 312 21.65 7.46 -19.68
N ILE A 313 20.57 7.79 -20.40
CA ILE A 313 20.60 8.78 -21.49
C ILE A 313 20.96 10.16 -20.93
N ARG A 314 20.30 10.62 -19.86
CA ARG A 314 20.61 11.93 -19.24
C ARG A 314 22.04 11.98 -18.70
N ARG A 315 22.53 10.89 -18.10
CA ARG A 315 23.91 10.79 -17.60
C ARG A 315 24.93 10.96 -18.73
N LYS A 316 24.68 10.36 -19.90
CA LYS A 316 25.51 10.57 -21.09
C LYS A 316 25.50 12.04 -21.52
N GLN A 317 24.33 12.66 -21.62
CA GLN A 317 24.21 14.08 -21.99
C GLN A 317 24.95 15.02 -21.03
N LEU A 318 24.92 14.74 -19.73
CA LEU A 318 25.64 15.54 -18.74
C LEU A 318 27.16 15.42 -18.92
N ARG A 319 27.66 14.21 -19.18
CA ARG A 319 29.07 13.98 -19.46
C ARG A 319 29.54 14.67 -20.74
N ASP A 320 28.68 14.66 -21.76
CA ASP A 320 28.99 15.24 -23.08
C ASP A 320 28.68 16.76 -23.14
N GLY A 321 28.28 17.38 -22.01
CA GLY A 321 28.01 18.81 -21.91
C GLY A 321 26.68 19.28 -22.51
N GLN A 322 25.83 18.35 -22.98
CA GLN A 322 24.61 18.63 -23.76
C GLN A 322 23.34 18.89 -22.91
N ALA A 323 23.39 18.68 -21.60
CA ALA A 323 22.26 18.92 -20.68
C ALA A 323 22.67 19.80 -19.50
N GLU A 324 21.93 20.87 -19.20
CA GLU A 324 22.20 21.78 -18.07
C GLU A 324 21.93 21.17 -16.69
#